data_AF-A0A920VY95-F1
#
_entry.id   AF-A0A920VY95-F1
#
_cell.length_a   1.000
_cell.length_b   1.000
_cell.length_c   1.000
_cell.angle_alpha   90.00
_cell.angle_beta   90.00
_cell.angle_gamma   90.00
#
_symmetry.space_group_name_H-M   'P 1'
#
loop_
_entity.id
_entity.type
_entity.pdbx_description
1 polymer ?
#
loop_
_entity_poly.entity_id
_entity_poly.type
_entity_poly.pdbx_seq_one_letter_code
_entity_poly.pdbx_strand_id
1 'polypeptide(L)'
;MEEAIFRSCEIKSRVVEQDETEMGLRSILNFGHTLGHLIETHAGYGTYLHGEAVGAGMCFAAFVSWHCNELSEKDWERISSYLRKMLAPVVIHSLDQNVFRDLILHDKKAQKQAVNFIMLKKLGESFIQQEMPVEKLWDEFKKFTALHPEFVELR
;
A
#
# COMPACT_ATOMS: atom_id res chain seq x y z
N MET A 1 -6.77 0.02 -24.19
CA MET A 1 -6.05 -1.01 -23.40
C MET A 1 -4.58 -1.08 -23.79
N GLU A 2 -4.27 -1.13 -25.09
CA GLU A 2 -2.88 -1.12 -25.60
C GLU A 2 -2.04 0.07 -25.09
N GLU A 3 -2.58 1.28 -25.12
CA GLU A 3 -1.87 2.48 -24.62
C GLU A 3 -1.49 2.37 -23.13
N ALA A 4 -2.39 1.83 -22.29
CA ALA A 4 -2.14 1.66 -20.86
C ALA A 4 -1.04 0.61 -20.60
N ILE A 5 -1.04 -0.49 -21.36
CA ILE A 5 0.00 -1.52 -21.28
C ILE A 5 1.35 -0.93 -21.69
N PHE A 6 1.41 -0.29 -22.86
CA PHE A 6 2.64 0.31 -23.37
C PHE A 6 3.21 1.33 -22.39
N ARG A 7 2.36 2.24 -21.90
CA ARG A 7 2.78 3.29 -20.97
C ARG A 7 3.24 2.73 -19.63
N SER A 8 2.59 1.68 -19.12
CA SER A 8 2.99 1.01 -17.88
C SER A 8 4.37 0.34 -18.03
N CYS A 9 4.59 -0.40 -19.12
CA CYS A 9 5.87 -1.03 -19.44
C CYS A 9 6.99 0.02 -19.59
N GLU A 10 6.72 1.10 -20.31
CA GLU A 10 7.68 2.19 -20.51
C GLU A 10 8.09 2.85 -19.19
N ILE A 11 7.13 3.18 -18.32
CA ILE A 11 7.42 3.78 -17.01
C ILE A 11 8.26 2.83 -16.17
N LYS A 12 7.89 1.55 -16.10
CA LYS A 12 8.64 0.56 -15.33
C LYS A 12 10.06 0.38 -15.86
N SER A 13 10.25 0.32 -17.18
CA SER A 13 11.58 0.21 -17.79
C SER A 13 12.47 1.38 -17.38
N ARG A 14 11.96 2.62 -17.53
CA ARG A 14 12.71 3.83 -17.17
C ARG A 14 13.10 3.87 -15.69
N VAL A 15 12.23 3.42 -14.80
CA VAL A 15 12.51 3.39 -13.35
C VAL A 15 13.54 2.31 -13.01
N VAL A 16 13.43 1.11 -13.61
CA VAL A 16 14.37 0.01 -13.39
C VAL A 16 15.76 0.35 -13.97
N GLU A 17 15.82 0.99 -15.13
CA GLU A 17 17.07 1.46 -15.74
C GLU A 17 17.82 2.47 -14.85
N GLN A 18 17.09 3.28 -14.08
CA GLN A 18 17.68 4.27 -13.17
C GLN A 18 18.12 3.67 -11.82
N ASP A 19 17.54 2.54 -11.41
CA ASP A 19 17.87 1.85 -10.15
C ASP A 19 17.54 0.36 -10.26
N GLU A 20 18.44 -0.40 -10.89
CA GLU A 20 18.25 -1.84 -11.11
C GLU A 20 18.19 -2.61 -9.79
N THR A 21 18.99 -2.20 -8.80
CA THR A 21 19.17 -2.87 -7.51
C THR A 21 18.10 -2.56 -6.46
N GLU A 22 17.15 -1.67 -6.76
CA GLU A 22 16.08 -1.26 -5.83
C GLU A 22 16.58 -0.64 -4.52
N MET A 23 17.72 0.05 -4.56
CA MET A 23 18.29 0.72 -3.38
C MET A 23 17.82 2.17 -3.23
N GLY A 24 17.10 2.73 -4.21
CA GLY A 24 16.64 4.10 -4.23
C GLY A 24 15.32 4.26 -4.96
N LEU A 25 15.34 4.85 -6.16
CA LEU A 25 14.15 5.25 -6.90
C LEU A 25 13.16 4.11 -7.14
N ARG A 26 13.64 2.89 -7.46
CA ARG A 26 12.76 1.79 -7.88
C ARG A 26 11.80 1.34 -6.77
N SER A 27 12.12 1.61 -5.50
CA SER A 27 11.23 1.36 -4.36
C SER A 27 9.86 2.05 -4.49
N ILE A 28 9.71 3.12 -5.29
CA ILE A 28 8.41 3.77 -5.51
C ILE A 28 7.39 2.85 -6.21
N LEU A 29 7.86 1.84 -6.95
CA LEU A 29 6.99 0.86 -7.61
C LEU A 29 6.25 -0.03 -6.60
N ASN A 30 6.72 -0.06 -5.35
CA ASN A 30 6.10 -0.79 -4.25
C ASN A 30 4.94 -0.02 -3.58
N PHE A 31 4.42 1.03 -4.21
CA PHE A 31 3.21 1.72 -3.74
C PHE A 31 2.07 0.71 -3.55
N GLY A 32 1.50 0.69 -2.34
CA GLY A 32 0.46 -0.26 -1.93
C GLY A 32 0.93 -1.67 -1.54
N HIS A 33 2.18 -2.05 -1.81
CA HIS A 33 2.63 -3.43 -1.59
C HIS A 33 2.81 -3.79 -0.10
N THR A 34 3.08 -2.81 0.78
CA THR A 34 3.22 -3.06 2.22
C THR A 34 1.97 -3.70 2.83
N LEU A 35 0.79 -3.13 2.56
CA LEU A 35 -0.47 -3.73 3.03
C LEU A 35 -0.94 -4.85 2.10
N GLY A 36 -0.68 -4.75 0.79
CA GLY A 36 -1.03 -5.81 -0.17
C GLY A 36 -0.42 -7.16 0.21
N HIS A 37 0.88 -7.21 0.50
CA HIS A 37 1.52 -8.44 0.94
C HIS A 37 1.04 -8.92 2.33
N LEU A 38 0.69 -8.00 3.25
CA LEU A 38 0.05 -8.37 4.51
C LEU A 38 -1.27 -9.08 4.26
N ILE A 39 -2.12 -8.53 3.37
CA ILE A 39 -3.41 -9.14 3.01
C ILE A 39 -3.19 -10.52 2.40
N GLU A 40 -2.29 -10.67 1.43
CA GLU A 40 -2.00 -11.96 0.79
C GLU A 40 -1.50 -13.01 1.78
N THR A 41 -0.62 -12.60 2.70
CA THR A 41 -0.06 -13.51 3.70
C THR A 41 -1.09 -13.90 4.75
N HIS A 42 -1.88 -12.93 5.25
CA HIS A 42 -2.85 -13.15 6.33
C HIS A 42 -4.10 -13.89 5.86
N ALA A 43 -4.58 -13.61 4.65
CA ALA A 43 -5.72 -14.32 4.04
C ALA A 43 -5.34 -15.71 3.52
N GLY A 44 -4.04 -16.01 3.41
CA GLY A 44 -3.52 -17.19 2.73
C GLY A 44 -3.28 -16.92 1.25
N TYR A 45 -2.10 -17.32 0.76
CA TYR A 45 -1.71 -17.13 -0.63
C TYR A 45 -2.71 -17.77 -1.60
N GLY A 46 -3.17 -16.99 -2.58
CA GLY A 46 -4.16 -17.41 -3.57
C GLY A 46 -5.62 -17.11 -3.18
N THR A 47 -5.89 -16.63 -1.97
CA THR A 47 -7.24 -16.19 -1.57
C THR A 47 -7.68 -14.93 -2.33
N TYR A 48 -6.78 -13.97 -2.50
CA TYR A 48 -6.98 -12.77 -3.31
C TYR A 48 -6.02 -12.78 -4.51
N LEU A 49 -6.44 -12.19 -5.62
CA LEU A 49 -5.52 -11.86 -6.69
C LEU A 49 -4.55 -10.78 -6.20
N HIS A 50 -3.29 -10.86 -6.63
CA HIS A 50 -2.27 -9.89 -6.23
C HIS A 50 -2.71 -8.43 -6.49
N GLY A 51 -3.36 -8.17 -7.64
CA GLY A 51 -3.89 -6.85 -7.97
C GLY A 51 -5.00 -6.36 -7.05
N GLU A 52 -5.81 -7.26 -6.47
CA GLU A 52 -6.86 -6.89 -5.51
C GLU A 52 -6.23 -6.47 -4.18
N ALA A 53 -5.28 -7.26 -3.68
CA ALA A 53 -4.56 -6.98 -2.45
C ALA A 53 -3.73 -5.69 -2.56
N VAL A 54 -2.96 -5.53 -3.64
CA VAL A 54 -2.19 -4.30 -3.91
C VAL A 54 -3.12 -3.10 -4.09
N GLY A 55 -4.27 -3.26 -4.75
CA GLY A 55 -5.27 -2.20 -4.90
C GLY A 55 -5.80 -1.69 -3.56
N ALA A 56 -6.18 -2.59 -2.66
CA ALA A 56 -6.57 -2.23 -1.29
C ALA A 56 -5.41 -1.56 -0.53
N GLY A 57 -4.18 -2.06 -0.73
CA GLY A 57 -2.98 -1.45 -0.18
C GLY A 57 -2.67 -0.04 -0.72
N MET A 58 -2.96 0.23 -1.99
CA MET A 58 -2.83 1.56 -2.58
C MET A 58 -3.83 2.54 -1.94
N CYS A 59 -5.07 2.11 -1.70
CA CYS A 59 -6.05 2.90 -0.95
C CYS A 59 -5.53 3.22 0.45
N PHE A 60 -5.02 2.23 1.18
CA PHE A 60 -4.47 2.45 2.51
C PHE A 60 -3.29 3.43 2.49
N ALA A 61 -2.34 3.28 1.57
CA ALA A 61 -1.20 4.18 1.46
C ALA A 61 -1.60 5.62 1.09
N ALA A 62 -2.62 5.79 0.24
CA ALA A 62 -3.19 7.10 -0.06
C ALA A 62 -3.91 7.70 1.16
N PHE A 63 -4.66 6.90 1.92
CA PHE A 63 -5.31 7.31 3.17
C PHE A 63 -4.28 7.80 4.19
N VAL A 64 -3.20 7.04 4.42
CA VAL A 64 -2.10 7.43 5.31
C VAL A 64 -1.44 8.74 4.83
N SER A 65 -1.27 8.90 3.51
CA SER A 65 -0.71 10.12 2.93
C SER A 65 -1.59 11.35 3.20
N TRP A 66 -2.90 11.22 3.05
CA TRP A 66 -3.85 12.29 3.36
C TRP A 66 -3.92 12.59 4.85
N HIS A 67 -4.00 11.57 5.70
CA HIS A 67 -4.08 11.73 7.15
C HIS A 67 -2.79 12.33 7.75
N CYS A 68 -1.64 12.19 7.06
CA CYS A 68 -0.39 12.85 7.41
C CYS A 68 -0.24 14.27 6.81
N ASN A 69 -1.28 14.83 6.16
CA ASN A 69 -1.25 16.10 5.43
C ASN A 69 -0.25 16.15 4.25
N GLU A 70 0.13 14.99 3.71
CA GLU A 70 1.04 14.90 2.58
C GLU A 70 0.31 14.81 1.24
N LEU A 71 -0.95 14.39 1.25
CA LEU A 71 -1.83 14.33 0.10
C LEU A 71 -3.05 15.22 0.31
N SER A 72 -3.46 15.94 -0.72
CA SER A 72 -4.70 16.75 -0.65
C SER A 72 -5.94 15.87 -0.53
N GLU A 73 -6.96 16.38 0.18
CA GLU A 73 -8.26 15.69 0.28
C GLU A 73 -8.87 15.41 -1.10
N LYS A 74 -8.76 16.36 -2.03
CA LYS A 74 -9.21 16.19 -3.41
C LYS A 74 -8.55 15.00 -4.11
N ASP A 75 -7.24 14.82 -3.94
CA ASP A 75 -6.53 13.68 -4.54
C ASP A 75 -6.90 12.37 -3.84
N TRP A 76 -7.05 12.37 -2.51
CA TRP A 76 -7.56 11.23 -1.75
C TRP A 76 -8.95 10.78 -2.22
N GLU A 77 -9.89 11.71 -2.34
CA GLU A 77 -11.25 11.44 -2.83
C GLU A 77 -11.23 10.88 -4.25
N ARG A 78 -10.38 11.43 -5.12
CA ARG A 78 -10.23 10.95 -6.49
C ARG A 78 -9.70 9.53 -6.56
N ILE A 79 -8.67 9.20 -5.76
CA ILE A 79 -8.07 7.86 -5.71
C ILE A 79 -9.08 6.86 -5.15
N SER A 80 -9.66 7.15 -3.98
CA SER A 80 -10.60 6.25 -3.31
C SER A 80 -11.86 6.02 -4.15
N SER A 81 -12.44 7.07 -4.76
CA SER A 81 -13.58 6.96 -5.67
C SER A 81 -13.30 6.08 -6.88
N TYR A 82 -12.10 6.17 -7.46
CA TYR A 82 -11.71 5.35 -8.60
C TYR A 82 -11.53 3.89 -8.18
N LEU A 83 -10.76 3.64 -7.13
CA LEU A 83 -10.47 2.27 -6.66
C LEU A 83 -11.73 1.57 -6.15
N ARG A 84 -12.67 2.29 -5.52
CA ARG A 84 -13.96 1.74 -5.08
C ARG A 84 -14.81 1.18 -6.23
N LYS A 85 -14.64 1.70 -7.45
CA LYS A 85 -15.34 1.19 -8.64
C LYS A 85 -14.70 -0.05 -9.24
N MET A 86 -13.41 -0.25 -8.97
CA MET A 86 -12.60 -1.29 -9.60
C MET A 86 -12.38 -2.50 -8.69
N LEU A 87 -12.44 -2.31 -7.38
CA LEU A 87 -12.13 -3.32 -6.37
C LEU A 87 -13.38 -3.77 -5.64
N ALA A 88 -13.44 -5.08 -5.37
CA ALA A 88 -14.28 -5.62 -4.32
C ALA A 88 -13.55 -5.49 -2.96
N PRO A 89 -14.27 -5.42 -1.83
CA PRO A 89 -13.65 -5.42 -0.51
C PRO A 89 -12.83 -6.69 -0.30
N VAL A 90 -11.61 -6.57 0.24
CA VAL A 90 -10.88 -7.73 0.74
C VAL A 90 -11.28 -7.98 2.19
N VAL A 91 -11.65 -9.21 2.49
CA VAL A 91 -12.02 -9.66 3.83
C VAL A 91 -10.87 -10.44 4.44
N ILE A 92 -10.40 -10.01 5.60
CA ILE A 92 -9.36 -10.71 6.34
C ILE A 92 -9.77 -10.91 7.80
N HIS A 93 -9.21 -11.93 8.46
CA HIS A 93 -9.46 -12.13 9.87
C HIS A 93 -8.90 -10.97 10.69
N SER A 94 -9.61 -10.63 11.76
CA SER A 94 -9.14 -9.70 12.77
C SER A 94 -7.77 -10.13 13.25
N LEU A 95 -6.86 -9.16 13.35
CA LEU A 95 -5.49 -9.36 13.77
C LEU A 95 -5.13 -8.36 14.86
N ASP A 96 -4.18 -8.72 15.70
CA ASP A 96 -3.62 -7.81 16.70
C ASP A 96 -2.39 -7.08 16.17
N GLN A 97 -1.87 -6.14 16.97
CA GLN A 97 -0.70 -5.33 16.64
C GLN A 97 0.56 -6.18 16.41
N ASN A 98 0.72 -7.30 17.12
CA ASN A 98 1.91 -8.15 16.98
C ASN A 98 1.87 -8.88 15.64
N VAL A 99 0.73 -9.46 15.28
CA VAL A 99 0.53 -10.10 13.97
C VAL A 99 0.71 -9.08 12.85
N PHE A 100 0.10 -7.90 12.96
CA PHE A 100 0.28 -6.82 11.98
C PHE A 100 1.75 -6.43 11.80
N ARG A 101 2.47 -6.28 12.92
CA ARG A 101 3.89 -5.95 12.92
C ARG A 101 4.71 -7.03 12.22
N ASP A 102 4.50 -8.29 12.56
CA ASP A 102 5.24 -9.41 12.01
C ASP A 102 5.03 -9.54 10.49
N LEU A 103 3.81 -9.26 10.03
CA LEU A 103 3.47 -9.30 8.60
C LEU A 103 4.04 -8.11 7.82
N ILE A 104 3.94 -6.89 8.32
CA ILE A 104 4.47 -5.70 7.62
C ILE A 104 6.00 -5.68 7.57
N LEU A 105 6.69 -6.20 8.58
CA LEU A 105 8.16 -6.18 8.61
C LEU A 105 8.80 -7.17 7.63
N HIS A 106 8.02 -8.13 7.10
CA HIS A 106 8.52 -9.28 6.33
C HIS A 106 9.73 -9.96 7.04
N ASP A 107 10.47 -10.83 6.35
CA ASP A 107 11.50 -11.74 6.89
C ASP A 107 12.72 -11.05 7.60
N LYS A 108 12.66 -9.76 7.91
CA LYS A 108 13.65 -9.03 8.73
C LYS A 108 13.33 -9.17 10.22
N LYS A 109 13.26 -10.42 10.69
CA LYS A 109 13.08 -10.76 12.10
C LYS A 109 14.32 -10.35 12.90
N ALA A 110 14.18 -9.29 13.71
CA ALA A 110 14.63 -9.22 15.12
C ALA A 110 14.69 -7.78 15.68
N GLN A 111 14.84 -6.73 14.86
CA GLN A 111 15.18 -5.39 15.40
C GLN A 111 14.50 -4.18 14.76
N LYS A 112 13.84 -4.31 13.60
CA LYS A 112 13.18 -3.15 12.99
C LYS A 112 11.84 -2.87 13.65
N GLN A 113 11.62 -1.60 14.01
CA GLN A 113 10.34 -1.07 14.50
C GLN A 113 9.66 -0.16 13.44
N ALA A 114 10.27 -0.07 12.26
CA ALA A 114 9.87 0.83 11.20
C ALA A 114 10.14 0.23 9.82
N VAL A 115 9.39 0.69 8.83
CA VAL A 115 9.51 0.30 7.42
C VAL A 115 9.74 1.51 6.53
N ASN A 116 10.31 1.29 5.35
CA ASN A 116 10.24 2.29 4.29
C ASN A 116 8.86 2.21 3.67
N PHE A 117 8.07 3.26 3.80
CA PHE A 117 6.68 3.28 3.37
C PHE A 117 6.48 4.26 2.21
N ILE A 118 5.80 3.83 1.15
CA ILE A 118 5.65 4.65 -0.06
C ILE A 118 4.36 5.45 0.08
N MET A 119 4.50 6.77 0.03
CA MET A 119 3.42 7.75 0.22
C MET A 119 3.28 8.63 -1.03
N LEU A 120 2.20 9.40 -1.11
CA LEU A 120 1.91 10.33 -2.20
C LEU A 120 2.00 11.78 -1.72
N LYS A 121 2.58 12.65 -2.55
CA LYS A 121 2.49 14.12 -2.43
C LYS A 121 1.30 14.68 -3.21
N LYS A 122 1.04 14.09 -4.37
CA LYS A 122 -0.08 14.37 -5.28
C LYS A 122 -0.20 13.22 -6.28
N LEU A 123 -1.24 13.24 -7.10
CA LEU A 123 -1.37 12.29 -8.21
C LEU A 123 -0.14 12.36 -9.15
N GLY A 124 0.46 11.19 -9.38
CA GLY A 124 1.66 11.04 -10.22
C GLY A 124 2.98 11.34 -9.50
N GLU A 125 2.97 11.71 -8.21
CA GLU A 125 4.18 11.99 -7.44
C GLU A 125 4.18 11.26 -6.09
N SER A 126 5.03 10.23 -5.99
CA SER A 126 5.24 9.45 -4.78
C SER A 126 6.60 9.72 -4.16
N PHE A 127 6.73 9.46 -2.87
CA PHE A 127 8.00 9.52 -2.14
C PHE A 127 8.11 8.37 -1.14
N ILE A 128 9.34 8.09 -0.73
CA ILE A 128 9.64 7.09 0.29
C ILE A 128 9.71 7.79 1.64
N GLN A 129 8.74 7.53 2.52
CA GLN A 129 8.87 7.85 3.93
C GLN A 129 9.78 6.83 4.59
N GLN A 130 11.02 7.23 4.85
CA GLN A 130 11.97 6.40 5.58
C GLN A 130 11.55 6.27 7.04
N GLU A 131 11.83 5.10 7.62
CA GLU A 131 11.62 4.81 9.03
C GLU A 131 10.19 5.12 9.53
N MET A 132 9.17 4.84 8.71
CA MET A 132 7.77 4.93 9.14
C MET A 132 7.53 3.93 10.30
N PRO A 133 7.16 4.39 11.50
CA PRO A 133 6.94 3.51 12.64
C PRO A 133 5.77 2.55 12.38
N VAL A 134 5.97 1.26 12.68
CA VAL A 134 4.94 0.24 12.51
C VAL A 134 3.73 0.51 13.41
N GLU A 135 3.95 1.05 14.61
CA GLU A 135 2.87 1.47 15.52
C GLU A 135 1.98 2.55 14.90
N LYS A 136 2.58 3.53 14.22
CA LYS A 136 1.82 4.55 13.49
C LYS A 136 0.99 3.92 12.37
N LEU A 137 1.58 3.00 11.60
CA LEU A 137 0.84 2.27 10.56
C LEU A 137 -0.30 1.42 11.13
N TRP A 138 -0.12 0.85 12.31
CA TRP A 138 -1.16 0.11 13.01
C TRP A 138 -2.34 1.00 13.41
N ASP A 139 -2.06 2.19 13.95
CA ASP A 139 -3.10 3.16 14.27
C ASP A 139 -3.87 3.63 13.04
N GLU A 140 -3.15 3.91 11.94
CA GLU A 140 -3.78 4.26 10.67
C GLU A 140 -4.56 3.09 10.07
N PHE A 141 -4.07 1.85 10.22
CA PHE A 141 -4.78 0.66 9.74
C PHE A 141 -6.13 0.49 10.43
N LYS A 142 -6.17 0.61 11.77
CA LYS A 142 -7.43 0.55 12.53
C LYS A 142 -8.44 1.62 12.08
N LYS A 143 -7.97 2.86 11.88
CA LYS A 143 -8.83 3.95 11.38
C LYS A 143 -9.33 3.65 9.98
N PHE A 144 -8.44 3.20 9.11
CA PHE A 144 -8.75 2.87 7.72
C PHE A 144 -9.80 1.77 7.63
N THR A 145 -9.64 0.65 8.33
CA THR A 145 -10.62 -0.45 8.30
C THR A 145 -11.96 -0.07 8.94
N ALA A 146 -11.96 0.87 9.90
CA ALA A 146 -13.19 1.37 10.52
C ALA A 146 -13.95 2.36 9.63
N LEU A 147 -13.24 3.25 8.92
CA LEU A 147 -13.82 4.29 8.08
C LEU A 147 -14.10 3.83 6.65
N HIS A 148 -13.32 2.85 6.17
CA HIS A 148 -13.34 2.38 4.79
C HIS A 148 -13.43 0.83 4.69
N PRO A 149 -14.46 0.21 5.31
CA PRO A 149 -14.64 -1.24 5.23
C PRO A 149 -14.88 -1.74 3.80
N GLU A 150 -15.24 -0.86 2.86
CA GLU A 150 -15.38 -1.19 1.45
C GLU A 150 -14.07 -1.55 0.74
N PHE A 151 -12.91 -1.29 1.36
CA PHE A 151 -11.61 -1.73 0.85
C PHE A 151 -11.06 -2.91 1.63
N VAL A 152 -11.11 -2.86 2.97
CA VAL A 152 -10.62 -3.93 3.85
C VAL A 152 -11.63 -4.14 4.98
N GLU A 153 -12.30 -5.30 4.98
CA GLU A 153 -13.24 -5.73 6.01
C GLU A 153 -12.54 -6.69 6.98
N LEU A 154 -12.72 -6.49 8.29
CA LEU A 154 -12.22 -7.38 9.33
C LEU A 154 -13.34 -8.30 9.83
N ARG A 155 -13.06 -9.61 9.91
CA ARG A 155 -13.99 -10.65 10.44
C ARG A 155 -13.43 -11.45 11.61
#